data_AF-A0A0F9YP94-F1
#
_entry.id   AF-A0A0F9YP94-F1
#
_cell.length_a   1.000
_cell.length_b   1.000
_cell.length_c   1.000
_cell.angle_alpha   90.00
_cell.angle_beta   90.00
_cell.angle_gamma   90.00
#
_symmetry.space_group_name_H-M   'P 1'
#
loop_
_entity.id
_entity.type
_entity.pdbx_description
1 polymer ?
#
loop_
_entity_poly.entity_id
_entity_poly.type
_entity_poly.pdbx_seq_one_letter_code
_entity_poly.pdbx_strand_id
1 'polypeptide(L)'
;MKKILFGLLLLGIIFVAGCQGLDLSKVSDGDLGRLSEKAIVCNTPYIRVGIECCLDQNDNKICDKDEGILSTPTKDVTSEESVAEEVQEPSQVQSQNCILSPGLNCKSYKADATGITLLIENPGAKDLTITGVNFTNHAACTLSASQSLTSGSSATFTIPCTGGLSAGSQFRDDIRVIYDETDGLSSLVNAGTVFFIVGRKTCTDECSVDSCSGFDYTECLMKSDGCKDKNFRGKIKGKCGVECTTDNDCGANEECSNYKCEQKEGVITGNIDA
;
A
#
# COMPACT_ATOMS: atom_id res chain seq x y z
N MET A 1 32.19 46.37 -1.44
CA MET A 1 31.54 45.05 -1.67
C MET A 1 32.23 44.20 -2.75
N LYS A 2 32.83 44.75 -3.82
CA LYS A 2 33.55 43.97 -4.86
C LYS A 2 34.78 43.16 -4.38
N LYS A 3 35.45 43.58 -3.30
CA LYS A 3 36.64 42.91 -2.76
C LYS A 3 36.33 41.62 -1.97
N ILE A 4 35.10 41.47 -1.46
CA ILE A 4 34.67 40.28 -0.70
C ILE A 4 34.30 39.15 -1.67
N LEU A 5 33.73 39.48 -2.83
CA LEU A 5 33.37 38.51 -3.86
C LEU A 5 34.59 37.79 -4.46
N PHE A 6 35.73 38.48 -4.56
CA PHE A 6 36.96 37.87 -5.09
C PHE A 6 37.62 36.90 -4.09
N GLY A 7 37.46 37.13 -2.78
CA GLY A 7 37.97 36.23 -1.75
C GLY A 7 37.19 34.91 -1.66
N LEU A 8 35.86 34.96 -1.79
CA LEU A 8 35.01 33.77 -1.78
C LEU A 8 35.21 32.88 -3.01
N LEU A 9 35.46 33.48 -4.18
CA LEU A 9 35.78 32.74 -5.41
C LEU A 9 37.11 31.97 -5.30
N LEU A 10 38.12 32.56 -4.64
CA LEU A 10 39.44 31.94 -4.48
C LEU A 10 39.42 30.79 -3.45
N LEU A 11 38.57 30.88 -2.42
CA LEU A 11 38.43 29.82 -1.40
C LEU A 11 37.72 28.57 -1.95
N GLY A 12 36.79 28.74 -2.89
CA GLY A 12 36.07 27.62 -3.53
C GLY A 12 36.96 26.74 -4.42
N ILE A 13 37.96 27.32 -5.09
CA ILE A 13 38.87 26.57 -5.99
C ILE A 13 39.81 25.63 -5.19
N ILE A 14 40.13 25.97 -3.93
CA ILE A 14 41.01 25.16 -3.07
C ILE A 14 40.32 23.85 -2.64
N PHE A 15 39.00 23.84 -2.47
CA PHE A 15 38.26 22.62 -2.09
C PHE A 15 38.09 21.61 -3.24
N VAL A 16 38.08 22.06 -4.50
CA VAL A 16 37.88 21.17 -5.66
C VAL A 16 39.17 20.43 -6.04
N ALA A 17 40.35 20.97 -5.73
CA ALA A 17 41.63 20.33 -6.00
C ALA A 17 42.03 19.24 -4.96
N GLY A 18 41.32 19.14 -3.83
CA GLY A 18 41.67 18.24 -2.73
C GLY A 18 41.17 16.78 -2.85
N CYS A 19 40.33 16.46 -3.85
CA CYS A 19 39.72 15.13 -3.97
C CYS A 19 40.34 14.22 -5.05
N GLN A 20 41.52 14.55 -5.58
CA GLN A 20 42.23 13.71 -6.55
C GLN A 20 43.38 12.96 -5.87
N GLY A 21 43.06 11.97 -5.03
CA GLY A 21 44.09 11.19 -4.33
C GLY A 21 43.61 10.23 -3.24
N LEU A 22 42.30 9.93 -3.16
CA LEU A 22 41.81 8.88 -2.28
C LEU A 22 42.19 7.52 -2.88
N ASP A 23 43.34 7.03 -2.47
CA ASP A 23 43.87 5.72 -2.83
C ASP A 23 43.07 4.61 -2.14
N LEU A 24 42.00 4.18 -2.81
CA LEU A 24 41.14 3.06 -2.39
C LEU A 24 41.85 1.70 -2.50
N SER A 25 43.08 1.63 -3.03
CA SER A 25 43.83 0.37 -3.14
C SER A 25 44.30 -0.18 -1.78
N LYS A 26 44.19 0.61 -0.71
CA LYS A 26 44.55 0.19 0.66
C LYS A 26 43.38 -0.35 1.48
N VAL A 27 42.18 -0.40 0.93
CA VAL A 27 41.06 -1.07 1.60
C VAL A 27 41.21 -2.56 1.34
N SER A 28 41.56 -3.32 2.38
CA SER A 28 41.67 -4.78 2.31
C SER A 28 40.28 -5.40 2.22
N ASP A 29 40.12 -6.47 1.43
CA ASP A 29 38.88 -7.26 1.34
C ASP A 29 38.39 -7.74 2.72
N GLY A 30 39.31 -7.90 3.68
CA GLY A 30 38.98 -8.22 5.07
C GLY A 30 38.19 -7.13 5.81
N ASP A 31 38.38 -5.86 5.45
CA ASP A 31 37.63 -4.74 6.06
C ASP A 31 36.24 -4.56 5.42
N LEU A 32 36.08 -4.90 4.14
CA LEU A 32 34.76 -4.96 3.50
C LEU A 32 33.87 -6.05 4.12
N GLY A 33 34.45 -7.21 4.45
CA GLY A 33 33.72 -8.32 5.09
C GLY A 33 33.13 -7.94 6.46
N ARG A 34 33.85 -7.13 7.24
CA ARG A 34 33.39 -6.71 8.58
C ARG A 34 32.27 -5.67 8.54
N LEU A 35 32.16 -4.89 7.46
CA LEU A 35 31.09 -3.93 7.26
C LEU A 35 29.82 -4.61 6.73
N SER A 36 29.94 -5.63 5.88
CA SER A 36 28.79 -6.41 5.39
C SER A 36 28.21 -7.34 6.47
N GLU A 37 29.02 -7.79 7.44
CA GLU A 37 28.55 -8.62 8.56
C GLU A 37 27.59 -7.90 9.51
N LYS A 38 27.63 -6.56 9.59
CA LYS A 38 26.77 -5.79 10.52
C LYS A 38 25.52 -5.15 9.89
N ALA A 39 25.40 -5.16 8.57
CA ALA A 39 24.39 -4.35 7.88
C ALA A 39 23.05 -5.07 7.63
N ILE A 40 22.99 -6.40 7.72
CA ILE A 40 21.81 -7.17 7.36
C ILE A 40 21.28 -7.92 8.59
N VAL A 41 20.18 -7.42 9.13
CA VAL A 41 19.40 -8.06 10.20
C VAL A 41 18.21 -8.74 9.54
N CYS A 42 18.14 -10.07 9.62
CA CYS A 42 16.98 -10.84 9.21
C CYS A 42 16.07 -11.03 10.43
N ASN A 43 14.83 -10.54 10.35
CA ASN A 43 13.84 -10.78 11.39
C ASN A 43 13.27 -12.19 11.25
N THR A 44 13.02 -12.89 12.36
CA THR A 44 12.29 -14.17 12.36
C THR A 44 10.99 -14.04 11.57
N PRO A 45 10.63 -14.99 10.66
CA PRO A 45 11.22 -16.32 10.47
C PRO A 45 12.34 -16.40 9.41
N TYR A 46 13.06 -15.31 9.13
CA TYR A 46 14.13 -15.32 8.14
C TYR A 46 15.52 -15.50 8.78
N ILE A 47 16.36 -16.31 8.16
CA ILE A 47 17.77 -16.51 8.50
C ILE A 47 18.69 -15.86 7.46
N ARG A 48 19.93 -15.58 7.86
CA ARG A 48 20.93 -14.98 6.97
C ARG A 48 21.68 -16.06 6.19
N VAL A 49 21.65 -15.95 4.86
CA VAL A 49 22.45 -16.77 3.95
C VAL A 49 23.28 -15.85 3.06
N GLY A 50 24.56 -15.70 3.37
CA GLY A 50 25.45 -14.74 2.70
C GLY A 50 25.05 -13.28 2.93
N ILE A 51 24.56 -12.63 1.86
CA ILE A 51 24.09 -11.23 1.85
C ILE A 51 22.57 -11.11 1.77
N GLU A 52 21.83 -12.21 1.83
CA GLU A 52 20.36 -12.23 1.70
C GLU A 52 19.71 -12.87 2.93
N CYS A 53 18.42 -12.56 3.13
CA CYS A 53 17.58 -13.22 4.13
C CYS A 53 16.76 -14.31 3.44
N CYS A 54 16.87 -15.56 3.91
CA CYS A 54 16.06 -16.68 3.45
C CYS A 54 15.02 -17.08 4.49
N LEU A 55 13.84 -17.51 4.04
CA LEU A 55 12.79 -18.06 4.90
C LEU A 55 13.25 -19.39 5.51
N ASP A 56 12.98 -19.54 6.81
CA ASP A 56 13.20 -20.74 7.62
C ASP A 56 11.93 -20.97 8.44
N GLN A 57 10.91 -21.53 7.79
CA GLN A 57 9.57 -21.64 8.37
C GLN A 57 9.52 -22.60 9.56
N ASN A 58 10.44 -23.57 9.62
CA ASN A 58 10.50 -24.58 10.67
C ASN A 58 11.57 -24.28 11.74
N ASP A 59 12.21 -23.10 11.68
CA ASP A 59 13.25 -22.59 12.61
C ASP A 59 14.46 -23.52 12.78
N ASN A 60 14.79 -24.31 11.75
CA ASN A 60 15.88 -25.28 11.81
C ASN A 60 17.24 -24.70 11.36
N LYS A 61 17.28 -23.41 11.01
CA LYS A 61 18.45 -22.67 10.51
C LYS A 61 18.94 -23.13 9.14
N ILE A 62 18.08 -23.76 8.36
CA ILE A 62 18.29 -24.11 6.96
C ILE A 62 17.29 -23.29 6.14
N CYS A 63 17.76 -22.76 5.01
CA CYS A 63 16.89 -22.05 4.08
C CYS A 63 15.89 -23.04 3.50
N ASP A 64 14.57 -22.77 3.57
CA ASP A 64 13.52 -23.69 3.08
C ASP A 64 13.73 -24.09 1.59
N LYS A 65 14.35 -23.19 0.82
CA LYS A 65 14.72 -23.42 -0.59
C LYS A 65 15.83 -24.46 -0.76
N ASP A 66 16.71 -24.58 0.22
CA ASP A 66 17.85 -25.50 0.26
C ASP A 66 17.49 -26.83 0.92
N GLU A 67 16.32 -26.92 1.57
CA GLU A 67 15.81 -28.16 2.19
C GLU A 67 15.48 -29.27 1.19
N GLY A 68 15.64 -29.04 -0.12
CA GLY A 68 15.80 -30.09 -1.12
C GLY A 68 14.82 -31.24 -0.94
N ILE A 69 13.52 -30.94 -0.93
CA ILE A 69 12.36 -31.85 -0.95
C ILE A 69 12.75 -33.34 -0.99
N LEU A 70 12.95 -33.92 0.19
CA LEU A 70 12.61 -35.31 0.46
C LEU A 70 11.51 -35.31 1.52
N SER A 71 10.38 -34.70 1.16
CA SER A 71 9.09 -34.99 1.79
C SER A 71 8.80 -36.47 1.55
N THR A 72 9.24 -37.32 2.48
CA THR A 72 8.66 -38.64 2.61
C THR A 72 7.23 -38.44 3.09
N PRO A 73 6.22 -38.92 2.35
CA PRO A 73 4.84 -38.83 2.80
C PRO A 73 4.67 -39.87 3.89
N THR A 74 4.68 -39.44 5.14
CA THR A 74 4.17 -40.27 6.24
C THR A 74 2.66 -40.37 6.07
N LYS A 75 2.25 -41.47 5.44
CA LYS A 75 0.87 -41.96 5.38
C LYS A 75 0.40 -42.44 6.75
N ASP A 76 -0.91 -42.28 6.94
CA ASP A 76 -1.83 -42.94 7.89
C ASP A 76 -1.75 -42.48 9.35
N VAL A 77 -2.84 -42.05 10.01
CA VAL A 77 -4.16 -42.71 10.07
C VAL A 77 -5.33 -41.72 10.19
N THR A 78 -6.30 -41.89 9.28
CA THR A 78 -7.78 -41.87 9.42
C THR A 78 -8.48 -41.03 10.50
N SER A 79 -9.30 -40.05 10.08
CA SER A 79 -10.77 -40.05 10.25
C SER A 79 -11.42 -38.88 9.50
N GLU A 80 -12.61 -39.15 8.97
CA GLU A 80 -13.39 -38.32 8.05
C GLU A 80 -14.06 -37.15 8.79
N GLU A 81 -13.76 -35.91 8.38
CA GLU A 81 -14.67 -34.78 8.59
C GLU A 81 -14.53 -33.79 7.42
N SER A 82 -15.66 -33.50 6.79
CA SER A 82 -15.79 -32.64 5.63
C SER A 82 -15.49 -31.19 5.98
N VAL A 83 -14.32 -30.70 5.57
CA VAL A 83 -14.02 -29.27 5.58
C VAL A 83 -13.81 -28.83 4.14
N ALA A 84 -14.65 -27.90 3.71
CA ALA A 84 -14.61 -27.28 2.40
C ALA A 84 -13.22 -26.70 2.12
N GLU A 85 -12.64 -27.16 1.03
CA GLU A 85 -11.35 -26.73 0.51
C GLU A 85 -11.47 -25.28 0.05
N GLU A 86 -10.94 -24.35 0.85
CA GLU A 86 -10.72 -22.97 0.45
C GLU A 86 -9.52 -22.95 -0.51
N VAL A 87 -9.83 -22.85 -1.80
CA VAL A 87 -8.87 -22.63 -2.88
C VAL A 87 -8.20 -21.28 -2.64
N GLN A 88 -7.06 -21.27 -1.96
CA GLN A 88 -6.19 -20.10 -1.91
C GLN A 88 -5.55 -19.91 -3.29
N GLU A 89 -6.08 -18.93 -4.02
CA GLU A 89 -5.47 -18.42 -5.25
C GLU A 89 -4.03 -17.94 -4.98
N PRO A 90 -3.08 -18.20 -5.88
CA PRO A 90 -1.71 -17.72 -5.77
C PRO A 90 -1.68 -16.20 -5.99
N SER A 91 -1.81 -15.46 -4.88
CA SER A 91 -1.56 -14.03 -4.78
C SER A 91 -0.06 -13.73 -4.95
N GLN A 92 0.41 -13.71 -6.20
CA GLN A 92 1.63 -12.97 -6.56
C GLN A 92 1.29 -11.47 -6.61
N VAL A 93 1.05 -10.88 -5.43
CA VAL A 93 1.02 -9.43 -5.25
C VAL A 93 2.44 -8.95 -5.47
N GLN A 94 2.76 -8.66 -6.72
CA GLN A 94 3.99 -7.99 -7.11
C GLN A 94 3.98 -6.64 -6.38
N SER A 95 4.76 -6.55 -5.31
CA SER A 95 4.72 -5.43 -4.37
C SER A 95 4.97 -4.13 -5.13
N GLN A 96 3.89 -3.38 -5.25
CA GLN A 96 3.79 -2.07 -5.82
C GLN A 96 4.60 -1.12 -4.93
N ASN A 97 5.87 -0.90 -5.30
CA ASN A 97 6.86 -0.21 -4.48
C ASN A 97 7.21 1.16 -5.07
N CYS A 98 7.15 2.19 -4.23
CA CYS A 98 7.69 3.52 -4.47
C CYS A 98 8.79 3.73 -3.45
N ILE A 99 10.05 3.79 -3.89
CA ILE A 99 11.20 3.92 -3.01
C ILE A 99 11.84 5.27 -3.30
N LEU A 100 11.84 6.16 -2.32
CA LEU A 100 12.55 7.43 -2.34
C LEU A 100 13.79 7.28 -1.43
N SER A 101 14.97 7.61 -1.91
CA SER A 101 16.19 7.50 -1.12
C SER A 101 17.25 8.53 -1.54
N PRO A 102 17.90 9.23 -0.59
CA PRO A 102 17.71 9.27 0.86
C PRO A 102 16.84 10.45 1.37
N GLY A 103 16.07 10.26 2.45
CA GLY A 103 15.49 11.36 3.24
C GLY A 103 14.01 11.68 3.04
N LEU A 104 13.33 11.03 2.09
CA LEU A 104 11.87 11.08 1.93
C LEU A 104 11.36 9.64 1.86
N ASN A 105 10.14 9.42 2.34
CA ASN A 105 9.45 8.14 2.22
C ASN A 105 8.23 8.30 1.30
N CYS A 106 7.93 7.28 0.51
CA CYS A 106 6.71 7.24 -0.29
C CYS A 106 5.76 6.22 0.34
N LYS A 107 4.67 6.69 0.95
CA LYS A 107 3.74 5.84 1.71
C LYS A 107 2.74 5.13 0.82
N SER A 108 2.24 5.84 -0.18
CA SER A 108 1.29 5.32 -1.15
C SER A 108 1.42 6.09 -2.45
N TYR A 109 0.86 5.51 -3.49
CA TYR A 109 0.74 6.16 -4.77
C TYR A 109 -0.48 5.62 -5.50
N LYS A 110 -0.91 6.35 -6.53
CA LYS A 110 -1.97 5.97 -7.45
C LYS A 110 -1.65 6.55 -8.81
N ALA A 111 -1.95 5.84 -9.87
CA ALA A 111 -1.90 6.40 -11.22
C ALA A 111 -3.19 6.12 -11.96
N ASP A 112 -3.65 7.14 -12.66
CA ASP A 112 -4.82 7.08 -13.54
C ASP A 112 -4.48 7.68 -14.90
N ALA A 113 -5.47 7.80 -15.78
CA ALA A 113 -5.25 8.30 -17.13
C ALA A 113 -4.78 9.77 -17.18
N THR A 114 -4.95 10.53 -16.10
CA THR A 114 -4.64 11.97 -16.04
C THR A 114 -3.30 12.27 -15.37
N GLY A 115 -2.83 11.40 -14.50
CA GLY A 115 -1.59 11.63 -13.77
C GLY A 115 -1.27 10.60 -12.70
N ILE A 116 -0.31 10.99 -11.87
CA ILE A 116 0.24 10.18 -10.79
C ILE A 116 0.02 10.94 -9.48
N THR A 117 -0.58 10.29 -8.49
CA THR A 117 -0.72 10.82 -7.14
C THR A 117 0.26 10.10 -6.22
N LEU A 118 1.01 10.83 -5.41
CA LEU A 118 1.99 10.31 -4.46
C LEU A 118 1.68 10.83 -3.06
N LEU A 119 1.74 9.97 -2.05
CA LEU A 119 1.76 10.37 -0.63
C LEU A 119 3.20 10.32 -0.14
N ILE A 120 3.83 11.48 -0.02
CA ILE A 120 5.23 11.61 0.40
C ILE A 120 5.26 11.99 1.88
N GLU A 121 6.03 11.24 2.67
CA GLU A 121 6.33 11.52 4.07
C GLU A 121 7.75 12.10 4.19
N ASN A 122 7.89 13.10 5.04
CA ASN A 122 9.17 13.61 5.49
C ASN A 122 9.52 12.99 6.86
N PRO A 123 10.35 11.92 6.91
CA PRO A 123 10.80 11.36 8.18
C PRO A 123 11.94 12.17 8.84
N GLY A 124 12.50 13.17 8.14
CA GLY A 124 13.61 13.98 8.61
C GLY A 124 13.19 14.96 9.70
N ALA A 125 14.18 15.48 10.43
CA ALA A 125 13.97 16.42 11.54
C ALA A 125 13.75 17.88 11.11
N LYS A 126 13.89 18.19 9.83
CA LYS A 126 13.75 19.54 9.28
C LYS A 126 12.54 19.63 8.38
N ASP A 127 11.90 20.79 8.38
CA ASP A 127 10.82 21.11 7.46
C ASP A 127 11.37 21.31 6.04
N LEU A 128 10.64 20.78 5.07
CA LEU A 128 10.99 20.82 3.65
C LEU A 128 9.95 21.63 2.87
N THR A 129 10.36 22.24 1.78
CA THR A 129 9.46 22.79 0.76
C THR A 129 9.67 22.01 -0.53
N ILE A 130 8.69 21.18 -0.91
CA ILE A 130 8.76 20.44 -2.18
C ILE A 130 8.51 21.44 -3.31
N THR A 131 9.50 21.60 -4.17
CA THR A 131 9.50 22.54 -5.31
C THR A 131 9.16 21.86 -6.63
N GLY A 132 9.38 20.55 -6.72
CA GLY A 132 8.92 19.81 -7.89
C GLY A 132 9.06 18.29 -7.79
N VAL A 133 8.37 17.61 -8.69
CA VAL A 133 8.43 16.15 -8.88
C VAL A 133 8.50 15.86 -10.37
N ASN A 134 9.50 15.10 -10.79
CA ASN A 134 9.74 14.77 -12.19
C ASN A 134 10.02 13.28 -12.38
N PHE A 135 9.68 12.75 -13.55
CA PHE A 135 9.99 11.38 -13.96
C PHE A 135 11.00 11.38 -15.11
N THR A 136 11.99 10.48 -15.06
CA THR A 136 13.14 10.52 -15.96
C THR A 136 12.78 10.06 -17.37
N ASN A 137 12.00 8.99 -17.51
CA ASN A 137 11.61 8.41 -18.79
C ASN A 137 10.23 8.90 -19.27
N HIS A 138 9.48 9.58 -18.41
CA HIS A 138 8.19 10.20 -18.71
C HIS A 138 8.21 11.69 -18.40
N ALA A 139 8.97 12.45 -19.20
CA ALA A 139 9.08 13.91 -19.07
C ALA A 139 7.75 14.67 -19.22
N ALA A 140 6.70 14.01 -19.72
CA ALA A 140 5.36 14.59 -19.78
C ALA A 140 4.65 14.63 -18.41
N CYS A 141 5.11 13.83 -17.44
CA CYS A 141 4.65 13.81 -16.06
C CYS A 141 5.57 14.68 -15.21
N THR A 142 5.18 15.94 -14.98
CA THR A 142 5.97 16.88 -14.18
C THR A 142 5.06 17.72 -13.31
N LEU A 143 5.52 18.02 -12.10
CA LEU A 143 4.86 18.91 -11.16
C LEU A 143 5.87 19.96 -10.72
N SER A 144 5.49 21.23 -10.89
CA SER A 144 6.12 22.36 -10.19
C SER A 144 5.18 22.75 -9.05
N ALA A 145 5.67 22.67 -7.82
CA ALA A 145 4.88 22.94 -6.61
C ALA A 145 5.65 23.88 -5.68
N SER A 146 4.98 24.39 -4.66
CA SER A 146 5.63 25.03 -3.52
C SER A 146 4.82 24.66 -2.29
N GLN A 147 5.02 23.41 -1.83
CA GLN A 147 4.27 22.84 -0.72
C GLN A 147 5.23 22.56 0.44
N SER A 148 4.94 23.15 1.59
CA SER A 148 5.64 22.85 2.84
C SER A 148 5.26 21.47 3.35
N LEU A 149 6.26 20.68 3.74
CA LEU A 149 6.14 19.36 4.31
C LEU A 149 6.92 19.33 5.63
N THR A 150 6.20 19.48 6.74
CA THR A 150 6.82 19.56 8.07
C THR A 150 7.44 18.23 8.48
N SER A 151 8.45 18.27 9.34
CA SER A 151 9.07 17.09 9.93
C SER A 151 8.02 16.12 10.51
N GLY A 152 8.10 14.85 10.15
CA GLY A 152 7.19 13.78 10.60
C GLY A 152 5.80 13.79 9.96
N SER A 153 5.54 14.68 8.99
CA SER A 153 4.25 14.76 8.30
C SER A 153 4.27 14.12 6.91
N SER A 154 3.09 13.92 6.34
CA SER A 154 2.89 13.47 4.96
C SER A 154 2.03 14.44 4.16
N ALA A 155 2.29 14.56 2.86
CA ALA A 155 1.45 15.33 1.94
C ALA A 155 1.20 14.58 0.64
N THR A 156 0.03 14.85 0.06
CA THR A 156 -0.40 14.29 -1.23
C THR A 156 -0.02 15.22 -2.37
N PHE A 157 0.69 14.69 -3.36
CA PHE A 157 1.11 15.39 -4.57
C PHE A 157 0.43 14.76 -5.78
N THR A 158 -0.26 15.56 -6.59
CA THR A 158 -0.87 15.13 -7.85
C THR A 158 -0.05 15.67 -9.01
N ILE A 159 0.67 14.78 -9.69
CA ILE A 159 1.54 15.06 -10.83
C ILE A 159 0.76 14.86 -12.12
N PRO A 160 0.41 15.93 -12.85
CA PRO A 160 -0.27 15.80 -14.13
C PRO A 160 0.67 15.21 -15.19
N CYS A 161 0.12 14.37 -16.07
CA CYS A 161 0.84 13.80 -17.20
C CYS A 161 0.26 14.34 -18.51
N THR A 162 1.04 15.14 -19.23
CA THR A 162 0.61 15.70 -20.53
C THR A 162 0.52 14.58 -21.58
N GLY A 163 -0.62 14.44 -22.25
CA GLY A 163 -0.87 13.30 -23.15
C GLY A 163 -1.43 12.06 -22.45
N GLY A 164 -1.57 12.11 -21.12
CA GLY A 164 -2.19 11.06 -20.31
C GLY A 164 -1.35 9.80 -20.15
N LEU A 165 -1.90 8.86 -19.38
CA LEU A 165 -1.34 7.52 -19.20
C LEU A 165 -2.35 6.48 -19.73
N SER A 166 -1.86 5.46 -20.43
CA SER A 166 -2.72 4.40 -20.96
C SER A 166 -3.22 3.48 -19.85
N ALA A 167 -4.54 3.36 -19.66
CA ALA A 167 -5.10 2.44 -18.68
C ALA A 167 -4.66 0.99 -18.95
N GLY A 168 -4.27 0.28 -17.89
CA GLY A 168 -3.76 -1.09 -17.93
C GLY A 168 -2.26 -1.21 -18.24
N SER A 169 -1.56 -0.12 -18.58
CA SER A 169 -0.11 -0.17 -18.84
C SER A 169 0.70 -0.28 -17.55
N GLN A 170 1.82 -0.99 -17.60
CA GLN A 170 2.82 -0.91 -16.54
C GLN A 170 3.64 0.37 -16.71
N PHE A 171 3.72 1.16 -15.65
CA PHE A 171 4.55 2.34 -15.54
C PHE A 171 5.73 2.02 -14.61
N ARG A 172 6.94 2.08 -15.16
CA ARG A 172 8.18 1.97 -14.40
C ARG A 172 9.02 3.20 -14.71
N ASP A 173 9.37 3.97 -13.71
CA ASP A 173 10.20 5.14 -13.93
C ASP A 173 11.00 5.54 -12.70
N ASP A 174 12.07 6.29 -12.94
CA ASP A 174 12.85 6.93 -11.91
C ASP A 174 12.24 8.29 -11.58
N ILE A 175 11.88 8.45 -10.31
CA ILE A 175 11.30 9.67 -9.75
C ILE A 175 12.40 10.56 -9.17
N ARG A 176 12.26 11.87 -9.37
CA ARG A 176 13.10 12.90 -8.75
C ARG A 176 12.21 13.89 -8.02
N VAL A 177 12.37 13.97 -6.71
CA VAL A 177 11.71 14.96 -5.86
C VAL A 177 12.71 16.07 -5.55
N ILE A 178 12.36 17.29 -5.94
CA ILE A 178 13.18 18.49 -5.73
C ILE A 178 12.57 19.25 -4.56
N TYR A 179 13.41 19.64 -3.60
CA TYR A 179 12.97 20.34 -2.41
C TYR A 179 14.03 21.27 -1.83
N ASP A 180 13.58 22.21 -1.00
CA ASP A 180 14.40 23.10 -0.20
C ASP A 180 14.24 22.76 1.28
N GLU A 181 15.32 22.80 2.05
CA GLU A 181 15.22 22.82 3.52
C GLU A 181 14.95 24.26 3.98
N THR A 182 13.99 24.44 4.89
CA THR A 182 13.49 25.77 5.31
C THR A 182 14.58 26.71 5.88
N ASP A 183 15.69 26.14 6.39
CA ASP A 183 16.84 26.86 6.95
C ASP A 183 18.19 26.41 6.35
N GLY A 184 18.18 25.82 5.15
CA GLY A 184 19.32 25.02 4.67
C GLY A 184 19.64 25.16 3.20
N LEU A 185 20.09 24.04 2.64
CA LEU A 185 20.44 23.91 1.23
C LEU A 185 19.18 23.99 0.37
N SER A 186 19.27 24.76 -0.71
CA SER A 186 18.22 24.85 -1.72
C SER A 186 18.49 23.87 -2.87
N SER A 187 17.41 23.47 -3.56
CA SER A 187 17.42 22.59 -4.73
C SER A 187 18.03 21.22 -4.48
N LEU A 188 17.79 20.66 -3.29
CA LEU A 188 18.14 19.27 -3.00
C LEU A 188 17.28 18.34 -3.86
N VAL A 189 17.89 17.23 -4.28
CA VAL A 189 17.23 16.23 -5.12
C VAL A 189 17.29 14.88 -4.43
N ASN A 190 16.12 14.31 -4.16
CA ASN A 190 15.98 12.90 -3.79
C ASN A 190 15.57 12.12 -5.04
N ALA A 191 16.25 11.00 -5.29
CA ALA A 191 15.97 10.12 -6.40
C ALA A 191 15.39 8.80 -5.91
N GLY A 192 14.54 8.22 -6.73
CA GLY A 192 13.88 6.97 -6.41
C GLY A 192 13.43 6.25 -7.66
N THR A 193 12.82 5.09 -7.47
CA THR A 193 12.15 4.37 -8.54
C THR A 193 10.72 4.07 -8.12
N VAL A 194 9.80 4.26 -9.06
CA VAL A 194 8.40 3.89 -8.94
C VAL A 194 8.08 2.78 -9.94
N PHE A 195 7.31 1.79 -9.49
CA PHE A 195 6.78 0.74 -10.35
C PHE A 195 5.31 0.51 -10.04
N PHE A 196 4.43 0.82 -10.99
CA PHE A 196 2.99 0.66 -10.81
C PHE A 196 2.27 0.33 -12.11
N ILE A 197 1.01 -0.07 -12.00
CA ILE A 197 0.16 -0.34 -13.17
C ILE A 197 -0.92 0.74 -13.23
N VAL A 198 -0.92 1.50 -14.34
CA VAL A 198 -1.82 2.64 -14.56
C VAL A 198 -3.27 2.15 -14.60
N GLY A 199 -4.13 2.75 -13.79
CA GLY A 199 -5.57 2.44 -13.80
C GLY A 199 -5.91 1.00 -13.40
N ARG A 200 -4.93 0.19 -12.96
CA ARG A 200 -5.22 -1.10 -12.37
C ARG A 200 -5.57 -0.86 -10.90
N LYS A 201 -6.83 -1.12 -10.56
CA LYS A 201 -7.26 -1.27 -9.18
C LYS A 201 -6.30 -2.25 -8.49
N THR A 202 -5.68 -1.83 -7.39
CA THR A 202 -4.80 -2.68 -6.57
C THR A 202 -5.58 -3.74 -5.79
N CYS A 203 -6.89 -3.58 -5.78
CA CYS A 203 -7.87 -4.45 -5.14
C CYS A 203 -8.74 -5.10 -6.22
N THR A 204 -9.31 -6.24 -5.87
CA THR A 204 -10.28 -6.97 -6.70
C THR A 204 -11.66 -6.63 -6.17
N ASP A 205 -12.62 -6.31 -7.06
CA ASP A 205 -14.00 -6.10 -6.64
C ASP A 205 -14.55 -7.43 -6.08
N GLU A 206 -14.79 -7.51 -4.77
CA GLU A 206 -15.31 -8.70 -4.09
C GLU A 206 -16.77 -8.99 -4.44
N CYS A 207 -17.48 -7.98 -4.94
CA CYS A 207 -18.86 -8.03 -5.34
C CYS A 207 -19.12 -7.08 -6.52
N SER A 208 -20.15 -7.39 -7.32
CA SER A 208 -20.56 -6.53 -8.44
C SER A 208 -21.79 -5.69 -8.11
N VAL A 209 -22.70 -6.24 -7.30
CA VAL A 209 -23.98 -5.66 -6.88
C VAL A 209 -24.30 -6.09 -5.46
N ASP A 210 -25.22 -5.37 -4.81
CA ASP A 210 -25.82 -5.81 -3.56
C ASP A 210 -26.43 -7.20 -3.73
N SER A 211 -26.38 -8.02 -2.67
CA SER A 211 -26.82 -9.41 -2.73
C SER A 211 -27.56 -9.82 -1.48
N CYS A 212 -28.40 -10.84 -1.63
CA CYS A 212 -29.16 -11.45 -0.55
C CYS A 212 -28.78 -12.92 -0.43
N SER A 213 -28.49 -13.37 0.79
CA SER A 213 -28.39 -14.79 1.14
C SER A 213 -29.47 -15.08 2.17
N GLY A 214 -30.59 -15.67 1.75
CA GLY A 214 -31.80 -15.72 2.57
C GLY A 214 -32.28 -14.32 2.93
N PHE A 215 -32.40 -14.04 4.24
CA PHE A 215 -32.79 -12.73 4.78
C PHE A 215 -31.61 -11.78 5.03
N ASP A 216 -30.38 -12.24 4.81
CA ASP A 216 -29.20 -11.43 5.07
C ASP A 216 -28.80 -10.60 3.84
N TYR A 217 -28.70 -9.29 4.06
CA TYR A 217 -28.32 -8.30 3.06
C TYR A 217 -26.82 -8.01 3.14
N THR A 218 -26.16 -8.18 2.00
CA THR A 218 -24.77 -7.75 1.80
C THR A 218 -24.77 -6.61 0.81
N GLU A 219 -24.35 -5.43 1.29
CA GLU A 219 -24.21 -4.23 0.48
C GLU A 219 -22.84 -4.22 -0.20
N CYS A 220 -22.80 -3.83 -1.47
CA CYS A 220 -21.61 -3.82 -2.29
C CYS A 220 -21.14 -2.37 -2.47
N LEU A 221 -20.25 -1.91 -1.58
CA LEU A 221 -19.85 -0.51 -1.48
C LEU A 221 -18.48 -0.27 -2.11
N MET A 222 -18.36 0.84 -2.84
CA MET A 222 -17.06 1.32 -3.31
C MET A 222 -16.29 1.96 -2.15
N LYS A 223 -15.14 1.40 -1.78
CA LYS A 223 -14.25 1.94 -0.75
C LYS A 223 -13.27 2.98 -1.32
N SER A 224 -12.47 3.57 -0.44
CA SER A 224 -11.48 4.62 -0.77
C SER A 224 -10.36 4.13 -1.70
N ASP A 225 -10.13 2.82 -1.76
CA ASP A 225 -9.22 2.17 -2.71
C ASP A 225 -9.81 2.07 -4.13
N GLY A 226 -11.07 2.45 -4.32
CA GLY A 226 -11.79 2.42 -5.60
C GLY A 226 -12.36 1.05 -5.96
N CYS A 227 -12.29 0.06 -5.07
CA CYS A 227 -12.88 -1.25 -5.26
C CYS A 227 -14.19 -1.42 -4.52
N LYS A 228 -14.99 -2.35 -5.03
CA LYS A 228 -16.24 -2.75 -4.40
C LYS A 228 -15.99 -3.89 -3.42
N ASP A 229 -16.32 -3.65 -2.16
CA ASP A 229 -16.15 -4.62 -1.09
C ASP A 229 -17.51 -5.05 -0.55
N LYS A 230 -17.58 -6.29 -0.05
CA LYS A 230 -18.76 -6.79 0.63
C LYS A 230 -18.85 -6.17 2.02
N ASN A 231 -19.95 -5.47 2.26
CA ASN A 231 -20.30 -4.98 3.59
C ASN A 231 -21.53 -5.72 4.09
N PHE A 232 -21.34 -6.67 5.01
CA PHE A 232 -22.44 -7.42 5.59
C PHE A 232 -23.26 -6.51 6.51
N ARG A 233 -24.54 -6.31 6.17
CA ARG A 233 -25.45 -5.47 6.95
C ARG A 233 -26.47 -6.26 7.76
N GLY A 234 -26.47 -7.59 7.63
CA GLY A 234 -27.45 -8.46 8.27
C GLY A 234 -28.86 -8.20 7.74
N LYS A 235 -29.83 -8.13 8.64
CA LYS A 235 -31.26 -8.11 8.29
C LYS A 235 -31.77 -6.68 8.28
N ILE A 236 -32.04 -6.17 7.08
CA ILE A 236 -32.56 -4.81 6.89
C ILE A 236 -34.00 -4.88 6.40
N LYS A 237 -34.92 -4.23 7.11
CA LYS A 237 -36.32 -4.06 6.68
C LYS A 237 -36.41 -3.52 5.25
N GLY A 238 -37.21 -4.18 4.41
CA GLY A 238 -37.40 -3.84 3.00
C GLY A 238 -36.32 -4.40 2.05
N LYS A 239 -35.34 -5.17 2.56
CA LYS A 239 -34.32 -5.86 1.77
C LYS A 239 -34.43 -7.36 1.98
N CYS A 240 -34.07 -8.15 0.96
CA CYS A 240 -33.98 -9.61 1.06
C CYS A 240 -35.23 -10.32 1.64
N GLY A 241 -36.42 -9.78 1.37
CA GLY A 241 -37.68 -10.33 1.89
C GLY A 241 -37.93 -10.13 3.39
N VAL A 242 -37.11 -9.31 4.07
CA VAL A 242 -37.32 -8.89 5.47
C VAL A 242 -38.43 -7.85 5.51
N GLU A 243 -39.60 -8.23 6.00
CA GLU A 243 -40.73 -7.32 6.22
C GLU A 243 -40.65 -6.66 7.59
N CYS A 244 -40.06 -7.34 8.57
CA CYS A 244 -39.93 -6.89 9.95
C CYS A 244 -38.61 -7.33 10.59
N THR A 245 -38.14 -6.53 11.54
CA THR A 245 -37.02 -6.88 12.43
C THR A 245 -37.45 -6.98 13.88
N THR A 246 -38.59 -6.36 14.21
CA THR A 246 -39.26 -6.38 15.52
C THR A 246 -40.78 -6.35 15.33
N ASP A 247 -41.58 -6.71 16.34
CA ASP A 247 -43.05 -6.66 16.23
C ASP A 247 -43.61 -5.26 15.95
N ASN A 248 -42.88 -4.22 16.36
CA ASN A 248 -43.25 -2.83 16.09
C ASN A 248 -43.18 -2.46 14.60
N ASP A 249 -42.53 -3.30 13.79
CA ASP A 249 -42.47 -3.12 12.35
C ASP A 249 -43.75 -3.57 11.63
N CYS A 250 -44.60 -4.34 12.32
CA CYS A 250 -45.80 -4.99 11.78
C CYS A 250 -47.10 -4.25 12.15
N GLY A 251 -48.21 -4.66 11.55
CA GLY A 251 -49.53 -4.13 11.90
C GLY A 251 -49.93 -4.45 13.35
N ALA A 252 -50.95 -3.76 13.87
CA ALA A 252 -51.39 -3.90 15.27
C ALA A 252 -51.75 -5.36 15.67
N ASN A 253 -52.27 -6.14 14.72
CA ASN A 253 -52.69 -7.53 14.92
C ASN A 253 -51.65 -8.56 14.43
N GLU A 254 -50.46 -8.11 14.06
CA GLU A 254 -49.39 -8.96 13.55
C GLU A 254 -48.21 -8.98 14.53
N GLU A 255 -47.40 -10.04 14.43
CA GLU A 255 -46.12 -10.20 15.10
C GLU A 255 -45.03 -10.55 14.08
N CYS A 256 -43.79 -10.24 14.43
CA CYS A 256 -42.66 -10.51 13.57
C CYS A 256 -42.15 -11.93 13.79
N SER A 257 -42.52 -12.84 12.89
CA SER A 257 -42.11 -14.24 12.91
C SER A 257 -41.26 -14.53 11.68
N ASN A 258 -40.02 -15.01 11.91
CA ASN A 258 -39.06 -15.30 10.84
C ASN A 258 -38.87 -14.15 9.82
N TYR A 259 -38.85 -12.91 10.33
CA TYR A 259 -38.69 -11.67 9.53
C TYR A 259 -39.84 -11.35 8.58
N LYS A 260 -40.99 -12.01 8.78
CA LYS A 260 -42.27 -11.72 8.13
C LYS A 260 -43.31 -11.28 9.16
N CYS A 261 -44.22 -10.42 8.74
CA CYS A 261 -45.35 -10.06 9.59
C CYS A 261 -46.42 -11.16 9.47
N GLU A 262 -46.66 -11.88 10.55
CA GLU A 262 -47.66 -12.94 10.65
C GLU A 262 -48.76 -12.54 11.63
N GLN A 263 -49.98 -13.01 11.44
CA GLN A 263 -51.10 -12.70 12.34
C GLN A 263 -50.87 -13.36 13.71
N LYS A 264 -51.05 -12.61 14.81
CA LYS A 264 -50.92 -13.14 16.17
C LYS A 264 -51.95 -14.25 16.41
N GLU A 265 -51.50 -15.45 16.76
CA GLU A 265 -52.40 -16.55 17.12
C GLU A 265 -53.24 -16.16 18.34
N GLY A 266 -54.56 -16.07 18.18
CA GLY A 266 -55.50 -15.80 19.28
C GLY A 266 -56.21 -14.44 19.26
N VAL A 267 -55.97 -13.58 18.27
CA VAL A 267 -56.85 -12.41 18.05
C VAL A 267 -58.12 -12.90 17.37
N ILE A 268 -59.09 -13.37 18.16
CA ILE A 268 -60.45 -13.64 17.68
C ILE A 268 -61.03 -12.27 17.30
N THR A 269 -61.04 -11.96 16.01
CA THR A 269 -61.83 -10.85 15.47
C THR A 269 -63.30 -11.22 15.62
N GLY A 270 -63.84 -10.94 16.80
CA GLY A 270 -65.26 -11.05 17.05
C GLY A 270 -65.98 -10.10 16.10
N ASN A 271 -66.51 -10.64 15.00
CA ASN A 271 -67.55 -9.98 14.23
C ASN A 271 -68.72 -9.77 15.20
N ILE A 272 -68.84 -8.55 15.71
CA ILE A 272 -70.06 -8.09 16.34
C ILE A 272 -70.99 -7.76 15.18
N ASP A 273 -71.63 -8.79 14.63
CA ASP A 273 -72.76 -8.62 13.73
C ASP A 273 -73.92 -8.07 14.58
N ALA A 274 -74.29 -6.82 14.33
CA ALA A 274 -75.41 -6.11 14.94
C ALA A 274 -76.61 -6.05 13.98
#